data_AF-A0A7K1TXN0-F1
#
_entry.id   AF-A0A7K1TXN0-F1
#
_cell.length_a   1.000
_cell.length_b   1.000
_cell.length_c   1.000
_cell.angle_alpha   90.00
_cell.angle_beta   90.00
_cell.angle_gamma   90.00
#
_symmetry.space_group_name_H-M   'P 1'
#
loop_
_entity.id
_entity.type
_entity.pdbx_description
1 polymer ?
#
loop_
_entity_poly.entity_id
_entity_poly.type
_entity_poly.pdbx_seq_one_letter_code
_entity_poly.pdbx_strand_id
1 'polypeptide(L)'
;MKKIINKIVLAAAAVLTFGLTACDKDFTDDLVKDNQPDIPVTFTGATTYGFNPYYTVNINGTGEIKITLEIPGSSAVTIKEVAAVTAGTTAINVASLGAPNYVTAPVSVNGTTYTLTTSLTEYNSKVPASARVTAASITGAFLERAFMFKLTMSDNTEIVPVQCRIRFTKS
;
A
#
# COMPACT_ATOMS: atom_id res chain seq x y z
N MET A 1 -54.85 -20.01 42.52
CA MET A 1 -54.87 -19.24 41.25
C MET A 1 -53.89 -18.06 41.24
N LYS A 2 -53.85 -17.17 42.25
CA LYS A 2 -52.90 -16.03 42.32
C LYS A 2 -51.39 -16.38 42.17
N LYS A 3 -50.94 -17.53 42.69
CA LYS A 3 -49.53 -17.96 42.62
C LYS A 3 -49.08 -18.45 41.23
N ILE A 4 -50.01 -18.87 40.37
CA ILE A 4 -49.71 -19.30 39.00
C ILE A 4 -49.69 -18.08 38.07
N ILE A 5 -50.61 -17.13 38.30
CA ILE A 5 -50.67 -15.86 37.57
C ILE A 5 -49.39 -15.04 37.80
N ASN A 6 -48.88 -14.96 39.04
CA ASN A 6 -47.62 -14.26 39.30
C ASN A 6 -46.40 -14.90 38.59
N LYS A 7 -46.38 -16.23 38.39
CA LYS A 7 -45.28 -16.90 37.67
C LYS A 7 -45.34 -16.67 36.17
N ILE A 8 -46.56 -16.60 35.60
CA ILE A 8 -46.77 -16.30 34.18
C ILE A 8 -46.44 -14.84 33.87
N VAL A 9 -46.81 -13.91 34.77
CA VAL A 9 -46.47 -12.49 34.63
C VAL A 9 -44.95 -12.26 34.75
N LEU A 10 -44.27 -12.97 35.66
CA LEU A 10 -42.81 -12.87 35.79
C LEU A 10 -42.06 -13.48 34.59
N ALA A 11 -42.57 -14.58 34.02
CA ALA A 11 -42.01 -15.19 32.83
C ALA A 11 -42.24 -14.34 31.56
N ALA A 12 -43.41 -13.71 31.43
CA ALA A 12 -43.71 -12.79 30.34
C ALA A 12 -42.85 -11.52 30.43
N ALA A 13 -42.64 -10.97 31.64
CA ALA A 13 -41.75 -9.83 31.86
C ALA A 13 -40.29 -10.14 31.53
N ALA A 14 -39.82 -11.37 31.81
CA ALA A 14 -38.47 -11.81 31.46
C ALA A 14 -38.28 -11.97 29.94
N VAL A 15 -39.29 -12.44 29.21
CA VAL A 15 -39.20 -12.57 27.73
C VAL A 15 -39.22 -11.21 27.03
N LEU A 16 -39.93 -10.22 27.59
CA LEU A 16 -39.99 -8.85 27.05
C LEU A 16 -38.69 -8.05 27.25
N THR A 17 -37.86 -8.36 28.26
CA THR A 17 -36.59 -7.65 28.50
C THR A 17 -35.42 -8.18 27.67
N PHE A 18 -35.47 -9.41 27.17
CA PHE A 18 -34.44 -9.94 26.26
C PHE A 18 -34.66 -9.52 24.79
N GLY A 19 -35.87 -9.11 24.39
CA GLY A 19 -36.19 -8.73 23.01
C GLY A 19 -35.77 -7.31 22.60
N LEU A 20 -35.42 -6.45 23.57
CA LEU A 20 -35.06 -5.04 23.33
C LEU A 20 -33.56 -4.76 23.36
N THR A 21 -32.74 -5.80 23.49
CA THR A 21 -31.28 -5.73 23.23
C THR A 21 -30.96 -6.21 21.82
N ALA A 22 -31.81 -5.87 20.85
CA ALA A 22 -31.30 -5.71 19.51
C ALA A 22 -30.42 -4.47 19.56
N CYS A 23 -29.13 -4.66 19.91
CA CYS A 23 -28.12 -3.70 19.49
C CYS A 23 -28.36 -3.51 18.00
N ASP A 24 -28.75 -2.30 17.61
CA ASP A 24 -28.51 -1.85 16.24
C ASP A 24 -27.06 -2.19 15.99
N LYS A 25 -26.83 -3.22 15.17
CA LYS A 25 -25.50 -3.50 14.71
C LYS A 25 -25.24 -2.32 13.79
N ASP A 26 -24.57 -1.32 14.34
CA ASP A 26 -23.85 -0.28 13.61
C ASP A 26 -22.78 -1.00 12.77
N PHE A 27 -23.24 -1.78 11.79
CA PHE A 27 -22.47 -2.06 10.59
C PHE A 27 -22.49 -0.75 9.82
N THR A 28 -21.73 0.21 10.34
CA THR A 28 -21.29 1.33 9.53
C THR A 28 -20.60 0.70 8.33
N ASP A 29 -21.02 1.10 7.12
CA ASP A 29 -20.39 0.74 5.84
C ASP A 29 -18.87 1.03 5.83
N ASP A 30 -18.34 1.66 6.87
CA ASP A 30 -16.92 1.90 7.12
C ASP A 30 -16.11 0.66 7.53
N LEU A 31 -16.72 -0.46 7.90
CA LEU A 31 -15.95 -1.68 8.25
C LEU A 31 -15.37 -2.41 7.03
N VAL A 32 -15.92 -2.18 5.83
CA VAL A 32 -15.47 -2.82 4.58
C VAL A 32 -15.42 -1.78 3.46
N LYS A 33 -14.80 -0.63 3.71
CA LYS A 33 -14.37 0.26 2.63
C LYS A 33 -13.06 -0.23 2.05
N ASP A 34 -13.04 -0.39 0.73
CA ASP A 34 -11.79 -0.57 0.01
C ASP A 34 -10.95 0.68 0.27
N ASN A 35 -9.78 0.53 0.91
CA ASN A 35 -8.91 1.65 1.29
C ASN A 35 -8.16 2.19 0.07
N GLN A 36 -8.89 2.53 -0.99
CA GLN A 36 -8.35 3.21 -2.15
C GLN A 36 -8.23 4.69 -1.83
N PRO A 37 -7.08 5.31 -2.13
CA PRO A 37 -6.95 6.76 -1.99
C PRO A 37 -7.92 7.46 -2.94
N ASP A 38 -8.58 8.52 -2.45
CA ASP A 38 -9.50 9.35 -3.26
C ASP A 38 -8.82 9.94 -4.50
N ILE A 39 -7.50 10.14 -4.43
CA ILE A 39 -6.66 10.56 -5.56
C ILE A 39 -5.90 9.32 -6.07
N PRO A 40 -6.25 8.80 -7.25
CA PRO A 40 -5.60 7.61 -7.78
C PRO A 40 -4.17 7.95 -8.21
N VAL A 41 -3.20 7.31 -7.56
CA VAL A 41 -1.79 7.35 -7.96
C VAL A 41 -1.50 6.10 -8.77
N THR A 42 -1.02 6.29 -9.99
CA THR A 42 -0.71 5.21 -10.94
C THR A 42 0.77 5.09 -11.23
N PHE A 43 1.19 3.97 -11.78
CA PHE A 43 2.58 3.69 -12.15
C PHE A 43 2.73 3.63 -13.67
N THR A 44 3.08 4.76 -14.28
CA THR A 44 3.13 4.90 -15.74
C THR A 44 4.20 4.00 -16.35
N GLY A 45 3.77 3.13 -17.27
CA GLY A 45 4.63 2.16 -17.95
C GLY A 45 4.83 0.85 -17.18
N ALA A 46 4.19 0.68 -16.02
CA ALA A 46 4.17 -0.60 -15.31
C ALA A 46 3.20 -1.59 -15.96
N THR A 47 3.52 -2.87 -15.89
CA THR A 47 2.59 -3.96 -16.20
C THR A 47 1.82 -4.34 -14.93
N THR A 48 0.54 -4.73 -15.07
CA THR A 48 -0.28 -5.22 -13.96
C THR A 48 -0.66 -6.68 -14.19
N TYR A 49 -0.21 -7.58 -13.30
CA TYR A 49 -0.65 -8.98 -13.28
C TYR A 49 -0.75 -9.44 -11.83
N GLY A 50 -1.98 -9.45 -11.30
CA GLY A 50 -2.26 -9.63 -9.87
C GLY A 50 -1.87 -8.39 -9.06
N PHE A 51 -2.88 -7.63 -8.59
CA PHE A 51 -2.90 -6.47 -7.67
C PHE A 51 -1.76 -5.42 -7.66
N ASN A 52 -0.47 -5.80 -7.69
CA ASN A 52 0.67 -4.89 -7.63
C ASN A 52 1.26 -4.62 -9.03
N PRO A 53 1.42 -3.34 -9.44
CA PRO A 53 2.10 -2.98 -10.68
C PRO A 53 3.58 -3.34 -10.63
N TYR A 54 4.16 -3.72 -11.77
CA TYR A 54 5.57 -4.09 -11.83
C TYR A 54 6.29 -3.61 -13.10
N TYR A 55 7.60 -3.39 -12.96
CA TYR A 55 8.53 -3.16 -14.06
C TYR A 55 9.49 -4.34 -14.18
N THR A 56 10.08 -4.54 -15.37
CA THR A 56 11.08 -5.59 -15.61
C THR A 56 12.45 -4.96 -15.85
N VAL A 57 13.47 -5.48 -15.17
CA VAL A 57 14.85 -5.01 -15.29
C VAL A 57 15.77 -6.20 -15.52
N ASN A 58 16.52 -6.18 -16.62
CA ASN A 58 17.55 -7.17 -16.88
C ASN A 58 18.85 -6.76 -16.15
N ILE A 59 19.34 -7.62 -15.24
CA ILE A 59 20.54 -7.35 -14.44
C ILE A 59 21.84 -7.39 -15.24
N ASN A 60 21.83 -8.02 -16.41
CA ASN A 60 22.95 -8.05 -17.36
C ASN A 60 22.89 -6.90 -18.37
N GLY A 61 21.80 -6.11 -18.37
CA GLY A 61 21.67 -4.89 -19.13
C GLY A 61 22.22 -3.68 -18.39
N THR A 62 21.58 -2.51 -18.53
CA THR A 62 21.98 -1.29 -17.81
C THR A 62 21.79 -1.40 -16.30
N GLY A 63 20.92 -2.31 -15.84
CA GLY A 63 20.53 -2.41 -14.43
C GLY A 63 19.81 -1.16 -13.91
N GLU A 64 19.36 -0.27 -14.80
CA GLU A 64 18.61 0.93 -14.45
C GLU A 64 17.19 0.54 -14.01
N ILE A 65 16.74 1.17 -12.93
CA ILE A 65 15.40 1.02 -12.38
C ILE A 65 14.74 2.39 -12.46
N LYS A 66 13.66 2.49 -13.24
CA LYS A 66 12.88 3.71 -13.41
C LYS A 66 11.43 3.46 -13.02
N ILE A 67 10.97 4.11 -11.95
CA ILE A 67 9.60 4.01 -11.45
C ILE A 67 8.96 5.38 -11.57
N THR A 68 7.94 5.49 -12.41
CA THR A 68 7.20 6.74 -12.62
C THR A 68 5.86 6.66 -11.91
N LEU A 69 5.62 7.59 -10.98
CA LEU A 69 4.32 7.81 -10.35
C LEU A 69 3.62 8.96 -11.05
N GLU A 70 2.32 8.80 -11.27
CA GLU A 70 1.49 9.79 -11.94
C GLU A 70 0.11 9.88 -11.28
N ILE A 71 -0.33 11.11 -11.03
CA ILE A 71 -1.73 11.43 -10.74
C ILE A 71 -2.39 12.03 -11.99
N PRO A 72 -3.70 11.82 -12.21
CA PRO A 72 -4.39 12.38 -13.36
C PRO A 72 -4.20 13.90 -13.48
N GLY A 73 -3.95 14.40 -14.68
CA GLY A 73 -3.84 15.86 -14.92
C GLY A 73 -5.12 16.65 -14.62
N SER A 74 -6.27 15.97 -14.53
CA SER A 74 -7.55 16.54 -14.09
C SER A 74 -7.72 16.58 -12.57
N SER A 75 -6.74 16.10 -11.80
CA SER A 75 -6.74 16.17 -10.34
C SER A 75 -6.72 17.62 -9.87
N ALA A 76 -7.53 17.93 -8.84
CA ALA A 76 -7.51 19.25 -8.20
C ALA A 76 -6.25 19.48 -7.35
N VAL A 77 -5.48 18.43 -7.07
CA VAL A 77 -4.25 18.48 -6.27
C VAL A 77 -3.04 17.99 -7.08
N THR A 78 -1.85 18.44 -6.67
CA THR A 78 -0.56 17.99 -7.18
C THR A 78 0.24 17.23 -6.13
N ILE A 79 1.22 16.43 -6.54
CA ILE A 79 2.23 15.88 -5.64
C ILE A 79 3.10 17.06 -5.18
N LYS A 80 3.01 17.41 -3.89
CA LYS A 80 3.85 18.44 -3.28
C LYS A 80 5.27 17.89 -3.08
N GLU A 81 5.37 16.70 -2.50
CA GLU A 81 6.63 16.04 -2.22
C GLU A 81 6.49 14.51 -2.14
N VAL A 82 7.61 13.83 -2.34
CA VAL A 82 7.80 12.44 -1.95
C VAL A 82 8.42 12.44 -0.56
N ALA A 83 7.59 12.17 0.46
CA ALA A 83 8.00 12.22 1.86
C ALA A 83 8.95 11.07 2.23
N ALA A 84 8.70 9.88 1.69
CA ALA A 84 9.53 8.70 1.96
C ALA A 84 9.45 7.67 0.83
N VAL A 85 10.55 6.93 0.65
CA VAL A 85 10.60 5.75 -0.21
C VAL A 85 11.37 4.65 0.51
N THR A 86 10.80 3.45 0.51
CA THR A 86 11.42 2.25 1.05
C THR A 86 11.39 1.13 0.02
N ALA A 87 12.44 0.31 0.01
CA ALA A 87 12.55 -0.82 -0.90
C ALA A 87 13.11 -2.05 -0.18
N GLY A 88 12.76 -3.24 -0.67
CA GLY A 88 13.20 -4.50 -0.07
C GLY A 88 12.64 -5.73 -0.76
N THR A 89 12.52 -6.82 0.00
CA THR A 89 11.77 -8.01 -0.43
C THR A 89 10.29 -7.67 -0.62
N THR A 90 9.51 -8.57 -1.20
CA THR A 90 8.06 -8.37 -1.38
C THR A 90 7.26 -8.28 -0.07
N ALA A 91 7.89 -8.57 1.08
CA ALA A 91 7.26 -8.53 2.40
C ALA A 91 7.22 -7.12 3.05
N ILE A 92 7.87 -6.11 2.44
CA ILE A 92 7.75 -4.73 2.93
C ILE A 92 6.29 -4.27 2.87
N ASN A 93 5.90 -3.41 3.81
CA ASN A 93 4.54 -2.92 3.94
C ASN A 93 4.55 -1.45 4.39
N VAL A 94 3.36 -0.87 4.64
CA VAL A 94 3.22 0.54 5.02
C VAL A 94 4.08 0.90 6.25
N ALA A 95 4.23 -0.01 7.23
CA ALA A 95 5.07 0.24 8.39
C ALA A 95 6.56 0.38 8.04
N SER A 96 7.01 -0.22 6.93
CA SER A 96 8.38 -0.07 6.42
C SER A 96 8.71 1.37 5.98
N LEU A 97 7.70 2.24 5.79
CA LEU A 97 7.90 3.66 5.50
C LEU A 97 8.29 4.47 6.75
N GLY A 98 8.17 3.91 7.96
CA GLY A 98 8.64 4.54 9.20
C GLY A 98 10.17 4.52 9.35
N ALA A 99 10.87 3.70 8.57
CA ALA A 99 12.32 3.63 8.49
C ALA A 99 12.75 3.50 7.02
N PRO A 100 12.55 4.55 6.20
CA PRO A 100 12.82 4.48 4.78
C PRO A 100 14.33 4.30 4.52
N ASN A 101 14.67 3.62 3.43
CA ASN A 101 16.06 3.35 3.04
C ASN A 101 16.45 3.94 1.68
N TYR A 102 15.51 4.59 0.99
CA TYR A 102 15.74 5.15 -0.34
C TYR A 102 15.66 6.67 -0.39
N VAL A 103 14.52 7.20 0.02
CA VAL A 103 14.29 8.64 0.21
C VAL A 103 14.02 8.82 1.70
N THR A 104 15.04 9.32 2.42
CA THR A 104 15.04 9.50 3.88
C THR A 104 14.74 10.93 4.31
N ALA A 105 14.80 11.87 3.38
CA ALA A 105 14.37 13.25 3.55
C ALA A 105 13.38 13.60 2.42
N PRO A 106 12.32 14.37 2.69
CA PRO A 106 11.33 14.71 1.67
C PRO A 106 11.93 15.37 0.43
N VAL A 107 11.47 14.95 -0.75
CA VAL A 107 11.87 15.51 -2.05
C VAL A 107 10.71 16.31 -2.62
N SER A 108 10.89 17.61 -2.81
CA SER A 108 9.88 18.46 -3.43
C SER A 108 9.66 18.10 -4.90
N VAL A 109 8.39 18.07 -5.32
CA VAL A 109 7.96 17.72 -6.68
C VAL A 109 7.19 18.89 -7.30
N ASN A 110 6.12 19.34 -6.65
CA ASN A 110 5.19 20.38 -7.13
C ASN A 110 4.66 20.10 -8.55
N GLY A 111 4.18 18.88 -8.79
CA GLY A 111 3.71 18.46 -10.11
C GLY A 111 2.81 17.23 -10.06
N THR A 112 2.35 16.77 -11.22
CA THR A 112 1.49 15.57 -11.34
C THR A 112 2.28 14.28 -11.51
N THR A 113 3.61 14.37 -11.65
CA THR A 113 4.47 13.24 -11.97
C THR A 113 5.73 13.28 -11.12
N TYR A 114 6.17 12.13 -10.63
CA TYR A 114 7.47 11.94 -10.01
C TYR A 114 8.13 10.69 -10.59
N THR A 115 9.42 10.76 -10.88
CA THR A 115 10.18 9.59 -11.35
C THR A 115 11.33 9.30 -10.41
N LEU A 116 11.29 8.13 -9.77
CA LEU A 116 12.47 7.57 -9.12
C LEU A 116 13.34 6.91 -10.19
N THR A 117 14.56 7.41 -10.34
CA THR A 117 15.60 6.77 -11.16
C THR A 117 16.71 6.28 -10.23
N THR A 118 17.05 5.00 -10.31
CA THR A 118 18.10 4.37 -9.51
C THR A 118 18.77 3.25 -10.31
N SER A 119 19.79 2.62 -9.73
CA SER A 119 20.52 1.50 -10.33
C SER A 119 20.46 0.27 -9.43
N LEU A 120 20.70 -0.92 -10.00
CA LEU A 120 20.87 -2.16 -9.25
C LEU A 120 21.97 -2.03 -8.17
N THR A 121 23.05 -1.31 -8.46
CA THR A 121 24.14 -1.05 -7.51
C THR A 121 23.66 -0.23 -6.33
N GLU A 122 23.00 0.90 -6.59
CA GLU A 122 22.43 1.74 -5.54
C GLU A 122 21.37 0.97 -4.74
N TYR A 123 20.53 0.18 -5.41
CA TYR A 123 19.56 -0.71 -4.76
C TYR A 123 20.22 -1.62 -3.75
N ASN A 124 21.23 -2.39 -4.16
CA ASN A 124 21.93 -3.32 -3.28
C ASN A 124 22.65 -2.64 -2.12
N SER A 125 23.04 -1.37 -2.26
CA SER A 125 23.65 -0.58 -1.19
C SER A 125 22.65 -0.10 -0.13
N LYS A 126 21.39 0.10 -0.52
CA LYS A 126 20.35 0.69 0.34
C LYS A 126 19.43 -0.35 1.00
N VAL A 127 19.32 -1.55 0.45
CA VAL A 127 18.47 -2.61 1.00
C VAL A 127 19.23 -3.57 1.93
N PRO A 128 18.55 -4.23 2.89
CA PRO A 128 19.17 -5.28 3.69
C PRO A 128 19.70 -6.43 2.82
N ALA A 129 20.67 -7.18 3.34
CA ALA A 129 21.34 -8.26 2.60
C ALA A 129 20.37 -9.29 2.01
N SER A 130 19.29 -9.62 2.72
CA SER A 130 18.23 -10.55 2.28
C SER A 130 17.44 -10.05 1.05
N ALA A 131 17.41 -8.73 0.83
CA ALA A 131 16.74 -8.10 -0.29
C ALA A 131 17.68 -7.82 -1.48
N ARG A 132 18.99 -7.99 -1.33
CA ARG A 132 19.93 -7.78 -2.44
C ARG A 132 19.60 -8.68 -3.63
N VAL A 133 19.96 -8.21 -4.81
CA VAL A 133 19.74 -8.85 -6.09
C VAL A 133 21.10 -9.09 -6.74
N THR A 134 21.37 -10.36 -7.03
CA THR A 134 22.55 -10.84 -7.75
C THR A 134 22.12 -11.85 -8.80
N ALA A 135 23.02 -12.20 -9.72
CA ALA A 135 22.75 -13.28 -10.66
C ALA A 135 22.44 -14.62 -9.95
N ALA A 136 23.03 -14.86 -8.78
CA ALA A 136 22.78 -16.06 -7.99
C ALA A 136 21.39 -16.04 -7.31
N SER A 137 20.88 -14.86 -6.92
CA SER A 137 19.58 -14.77 -6.24
C SER A 137 18.38 -14.98 -7.17
N ILE A 138 18.56 -14.88 -8.49
CA ILE A 138 17.51 -15.15 -9.47
C ILE A 138 17.55 -16.65 -9.81
N THR A 139 16.67 -17.42 -9.18
CA THR A 139 16.60 -18.89 -9.34
C THR A 139 15.55 -19.37 -10.35
N GLY A 140 14.63 -18.49 -10.77
CA GLY A 140 13.59 -18.76 -11.76
C GLY A 140 13.60 -17.76 -12.91
N ALA A 141 12.43 -17.56 -13.55
CA ALA A 141 12.26 -16.60 -14.64
C ALA A 141 12.56 -15.15 -14.21
N PHE A 142 12.21 -14.81 -12.97
CA PHE A 142 12.50 -13.52 -12.37
C PHE A 142 12.60 -13.61 -10.84
N LEU A 143 13.14 -12.56 -10.24
CA LEU A 143 13.12 -12.30 -8.80
C LEU A 143 12.37 -11.00 -8.54
N GLU A 144 11.38 -11.01 -7.66
CA GLU A 144 10.63 -9.80 -7.31
C GLU A 144 11.24 -9.06 -6.12
N ARG A 145 11.29 -7.74 -6.25
CA ARG A 145 11.53 -6.79 -5.17
C ARG A 145 10.47 -5.73 -5.17
N ALA A 146 10.27 -5.09 -4.03
CA ALA A 146 9.21 -4.13 -3.84
C ALA A 146 9.77 -2.74 -3.51
N PHE A 147 8.99 -1.73 -3.91
CA PHE A 147 9.10 -0.34 -3.54
C PHE A 147 7.76 0.15 -2.99
N MET A 148 7.82 0.94 -1.93
CA MET A 148 6.68 1.68 -1.41
C MET A 148 7.03 3.15 -1.29
N PHE A 149 6.03 3.98 -1.53
CA PHE A 149 6.14 5.43 -1.58
C PHE A 149 5.21 6.03 -0.55
N LYS A 150 5.62 7.13 0.07
CA LYS A 150 4.75 8.02 0.82
C LYS A 150 4.79 9.37 0.14
N LEU A 151 3.64 9.85 -0.30
CA LEU A 151 3.48 11.12 -0.99
C LEU A 151 2.73 12.09 -0.08
N THR A 152 3.11 13.36 -0.14
CA THR A 152 2.31 14.45 0.41
C THR A 152 1.74 15.24 -0.77
N MET A 153 0.44 15.47 -0.77
CA MET A 153 -0.26 16.25 -1.81
C MET A 153 -0.24 17.74 -1.48
N SER A 154 -0.64 18.58 -2.45
CA SER A 154 -0.66 20.04 -2.30
C SER A 154 -1.62 20.54 -1.22
N ASP A 155 -2.65 19.76 -0.88
CA ASP A 155 -3.58 20.02 0.22
C ASP A 155 -3.09 19.45 1.58
N ASN A 156 -1.87 18.90 1.62
CA ASN A 156 -1.25 18.20 2.74
C ASN A 156 -1.86 16.85 3.11
N THR A 157 -2.72 16.27 2.26
CA THR A 157 -3.11 14.87 2.41
C THR A 157 -1.90 13.95 2.14
N GLU A 158 -1.83 12.86 2.88
CA GLU A 158 -0.79 11.84 2.69
C GLU A 158 -1.37 10.65 1.92
N ILE A 159 -0.65 10.19 0.90
CA ILE A 159 -1.05 9.03 0.10
C ILE A 159 0.07 8.01 0.07
N VAL A 160 -0.28 6.77 0.37
CA VAL A 160 0.59 5.60 0.18
C VAL A 160 -0.01 4.77 -0.95
N PRO A 161 0.52 4.87 -2.19
CA PRO A 161 0.04 4.03 -3.28
C PRO A 161 0.31 2.55 -3.02
N VAL A 162 -0.35 1.71 -3.80
CA VAL A 162 -0.08 0.27 -3.82
C VAL A 162 1.40 -0.01 -4.07
N GLN A 163 1.90 -1.11 -3.51
CA GLN A 163 3.29 -1.51 -3.64
C GLN A 163 3.65 -1.72 -5.12
N CYS A 164 4.72 -1.08 -5.57
CA CYS A 164 5.27 -1.32 -6.90
C CYS A 164 6.36 -2.40 -6.83
N ARG A 165 6.40 -3.31 -7.81
CA ARG A 165 7.40 -4.37 -7.88
C ARG A 165 8.40 -4.16 -9.02
N ILE A 166 9.62 -4.63 -8.82
CA ILE A 166 10.63 -4.80 -9.86
C ILE A 166 10.88 -6.29 -10.03
N ARG A 167 10.72 -6.78 -11.25
CA ARG A 167 11.08 -8.13 -11.68
C ARG A 167 12.46 -8.09 -12.29
N PHE A 168 13.41 -8.65 -11.57
CA PHE A 168 14.78 -8.79 -12.06
C PHE A 168 14.94 -10.08 -12.85
N THR A 169 15.41 -9.97 -14.09
CA THR A 169 15.70 -11.11 -14.99
C THR A 169 17.18 -11.16 -15.34
N LYS A 170 17.65 -12.31 -15.84
CA LYS A 170 19.03 -12.48 -16.37
C LYS A 170 19.13 -12.28 -17.89
N SER A 171 18.00 -12.35 -18.58
CA SER A 171 17.86 -12.33 -20.04
C SER A 171 16.71 -11.40 -20.42
#